data_AF-A0A7S3M2C0-F1
#
_entry.id   AF-A0A7S3M2C0-F1
#
_cell.length_a   1.000
_cell.length_b   1.000
_cell.length_c   1.000
_cell.angle_alpha   90.00
_cell.angle_beta   90.00
_cell.angle_gamma   90.00
#
_symmetry.space_group_name_H-M   'P 1'
#
loop_
_entity.id
_entity.type
_entity.pdbx_description
1 polymer ?
#
loop_
_entity_poly.entity_id
_entity_poly.type
_entity_poly.pdbx_seq_one_letter_code
_entity_poly.pdbx_strand_id
1 'polypeptide(L)'
;TDNKSVTGSTVEGIIKKSPFDIAKSFLANVVTVSDTQLEQIASLADFPAQINLTLSYFGYHVREFPALYARLSHLSRVYVTTFCTGNAPAESSLEPVVALICNVLLPGLSAFTNGNPSYAGQVWSTISPLPFAQRFAIYDRWYGGGVAKEGQGSKHAEVVLAETMALHGARAELKRLAKENTKAVGLKLAR
;
A
#
# COMPACT_ATOMS: atom_id res chain seq x y z
N THR A 1 -63.12 4.81 -40.63
CA THR A 1 -62.87 3.39 -40.31
C THR A 1 -61.64 2.98 -41.06
N ASP A 2 -60.82 2.19 -40.38
CA ASP A 2 -59.59 1.52 -40.84
C ASP A 2 -58.31 2.35 -40.91
N ASN A 3 -57.15 1.85 -40.49
CA ASN A 3 -56.77 0.99 -39.36
C ASN A 3 -55.25 1.14 -39.24
N LYS A 4 -54.72 1.17 -38.02
CA LYS A 4 -53.28 1.22 -37.75
C LYS A 4 -52.56 -0.03 -38.29
N SER A 5 -51.38 0.13 -38.87
CA SER A 5 -50.27 -0.82 -38.68
C SER A 5 -48.92 -0.13 -38.88
N VAL A 6 -48.28 0.19 -37.76
CA VAL A 6 -46.86 0.52 -37.64
C VAL A 6 -46.16 -0.82 -37.41
N THR A 7 -45.34 -1.26 -38.36
CA THR A 7 -44.39 -2.37 -38.19
C THR A 7 -43.14 -1.81 -37.50
N GLY A 8 -42.87 -2.14 -36.23
CA GLY A 8 -42.09 -3.33 -35.83
C GLY A 8 -40.62 -3.12 -36.17
N SER A 9 -39.85 -2.32 -35.43
CA SER A 9 -38.99 -2.72 -34.31
C SER A 9 -38.18 -4.03 -34.51
N THR A 10 -36.86 -3.87 -34.42
CA THR A 10 -35.94 -4.49 -33.43
C THR A 10 -34.83 -5.38 -33.98
N VAL A 11 -33.64 -5.11 -33.40
CA VAL A 11 -32.47 -5.97 -33.20
C VAL A 11 -31.67 -6.35 -34.44
N GLU A 12 -30.55 -5.68 -34.66
CA GLU A 12 -29.29 -6.37 -34.92
C GLU A 12 -28.11 -5.42 -34.73
N GLY A 13 -27.16 -5.82 -33.87
CA GLY A 13 -25.89 -5.12 -33.72
C GLY A 13 -25.52 -4.67 -32.31
N ILE A 14 -26.00 -5.32 -31.23
CA ILE A 14 -25.28 -5.23 -29.95
C ILE A 14 -24.00 -6.06 -30.11
N ILE A 15 -22.97 -5.43 -30.69
CA ILE A 15 -21.60 -5.93 -30.61
C ILE A 15 -21.26 -5.96 -29.12
N LYS A 16 -21.20 -7.17 -28.55
CA LYS A 16 -20.62 -7.41 -27.22
C LYS A 16 -19.16 -6.99 -27.29
N LYS A 17 -18.89 -5.71 -27.05
CA LYS A 17 -17.52 -5.20 -26.93
C LYS A 17 -16.86 -6.03 -25.83
N SER A 18 -15.72 -6.63 -26.16
CA SER A 18 -14.93 -7.34 -25.17
C SER A 18 -14.65 -6.40 -24.00
N PRO A 19 -14.60 -6.87 -22.73
CA PRO A 19 -14.15 -6.06 -21.61
C PRO A 19 -12.81 -5.36 -21.92
N PHE A 20 -11.96 -6.00 -22.74
CA PHE A 20 -10.73 -5.42 -23.26
C PHE A 20 -10.95 -4.27 -24.25
N ASP A 21 -11.95 -4.33 -25.13
CA ASP A 21 -12.26 -3.23 -26.04
C ASP A 21 -12.84 -2.02 -25.30
N ILE A 22 -13.61 -2.28 -24.23
CA ILE A 22 -14.09 -1.25 -23.33
C ILE A 22 -12.91 -0.61 -22.59
N ALA A 23 -12.03 -1.41 -21.98
CA ALA A 23 -10.82 -0.92 -21.32
C ALA A 23 -9.88 -0.16 -22.29
N LYS A 24 -9.73 -0.65 -23.52
CA LYS A 24 -8.93 0.01 -24.56
C LYS A 24 -9.57 1.32 -25.01
N SER A 25 -10.90 1.41 -25.05
CA SER A 25 -11.61 2.66 -25.32
C SER A 25 -11.53 3.66 -24.15
N PHE A 26 -11.44 3.17 -22.91
CA PHE A 26 -11.14 4.00 -21.74
C PHE A 26 -9.71 4.53 -21.79
N LEU A 27 -8.73 3.68 -22.15
CA LEU A 27 -7.33 4.07 -22.29
C LEU A 27 -7.09 5.00 -23.49
N ALA A 28 -7.84 4.82 -24.59
CA ALA A 28 -7.80 5.72 -25.74
C ALA A 28 -8.45 7.09 -25.45
N ASN A 29 -9.40 7.13 -24.52
CA ASN A 29 -9.98 8.35 -23.95
C ASN A 29 -9.37 8.73 -22.60
N VAL A 30 -8.22 8.15 -22.23
CA VAL A 30 -7.40 8.76 -21.19
C VAL A 30 -7.05 10.10 -21.77
N VAL A 31 -7.72 11.13 -21.24
CA VAL A 31 -7.28 12.51 -21.32
C VAL A 31 -5.77 12.42 -21.16
N THR A 32 -5.03 12.60 -22.25
CA THR A 32 -3.62 12.95 -22.15
C THR A 32 -3.64 14.10 -21.19
N VAL A 33 -3.21 13.86 -19.95
CA VAL A 33 -3.22 14.85 -18.89
C VAL A 33 -2.26 15.91 -19.37
N SER A 34 -2.79 16.84 -20.15
CA SER A 34 -2.12 17.98 -20.70
C SER A 34 -1.91 18.89 -19.52
N ASP A 35 -0.81 18.71 -18.79
CA ASP A 35 -0.35 19.52 -17.67
C ASP A 35 -1.51 20.22 -16.92
N THR A 36 -2.53 19.46 -16.51
CA THR A 36 -3.45 19.99 -15.50
C THR A 36 -2.56 20.16 -14.29
N GLN A 37 -2.24 21.42 -13.98
CA GLN A 37 -1.32 21.81 -12.93
C GLN A 37 -1.59 20.97 -11.69
N LEU A 38 -0.82 19.89 -11.52
CA LEU A 38 -0.86 19.11 -10.29
C LEU A 38 -0.31 20.08 -9.26
N GLU A 39 -1.19 20.60 -8.41
CA GLU A 39 -0.80 21.50 -7.36
C GLU A 39 0.23 20.79 -6.50
N GLN A 40 1.45 21.32 -6.50
CA GLN A 40 2.50 20.80 -5.66
C GLN A 40 2.08 21.02 -4.21
N ILE A 41 2.27 19.99 -3.37
CA ILE A 41 2.01 20.08 -1.94
C ILE A 41 2.81 21.25 -1.37
N ALA A 42 2.10 22.31 -0.98
CA ALA A 42 2.72 23.57 -0.55
C ALA A 42 3.25 23.49 0.89
N SER A 43 2.65 22.64 1.73
CA SER A 43 2.98 22.51 3.14
C SER A 43 3.08 21.05 3.57
N LEU A 44 4.02 20.77 4.49
CA LEU A 44 4.14 19.45 5.13
C LEU A 44 2.88 19.10 5.94
N ALA A 45 2.11 20.08 6.42
CA ALA A 45 0.89 19.84 7.18
C ALA A 45 -0.21 19.18 6.33
N ASP A 46 -0.32 19.58 5.05
CA ASP A 46 -1.36 19.09 4.15
C ASP A 46 -0.98 17.78 3.46
N PHE A 47 0.31 17.45 3.46
CA PHE A 47 0.87 16.26 2.82
C PHE A 47 0.03 14.99 3.09
N PRO A 48 -0.26 14.59 4.35
CA PRO A 48 -0.95 13.34 4.60
C PRO A 48 -2.37 13.32 4.05
N ALA A 49 -3.10 14.44 4.17
CA ALA A 49 -4.49 14.52 3.75
C ALA A 49 -4.62 14.47 2.22
N GLN A 50 -3.73 15.18 1.51
CA GLN A 50 -3.77 15.28 0.05
C GLN A 50 -3.35 13.97 -0.63
N ILE A 51 -2.33 13.28 -0.10
CA ILE A 51 -1.83 12.06 -0.76
C ILE A 51 -2.61 10.80 -0.38
N ASN A 52 -3.27 10.78 0.78
CA ASN A 52 -3.85 9.55 1.31
C ASN A 52 -4.90 8.97 0.38
N LEU A 53 -5.72 9.82 -0.25
CA LEU A 53 -6.73 9.34 -1.19
C LEU A 53 -6.07 8.62 -2.37
N THR A 54 -5.12 9.27 -3.04
CA THR A 54 -4.38 8.72 -4.18
C THR A 54 -3.61 7.45 -3.81
N LEU A 55 -2.94 7.46 -2.67
CA LEU A 55 -2.13 6.34 -2.22
C LEU A 55 -2.95 5.19 -1.64
N SER A 56 -4.18 5.44 -1.16
CA SER A 56 -5.09 4.36 -0.77
C SER A 56 -5.51 3.50 -1.96
N TYR A 57 -5.59 4.08 -3.17
CA TYR A 57 -5.81 3.30 -4.39
C TYR A 57 -4.57 2.49 -4.80
N PHE A 58 -3.37 3.03 -4.59
CA PHE A 58 -2.12 2.32 -4.89
C PHE A 58 -1.83 1.19 -3.89
N GLY A 59 -2.12 1.40 -2.61
CA GLY A 59 -1.88 0.42 -1.54
C GLY A 59 -0.44 -0.12 -1.57
N TYR A 60 -0.30 -1.44 -1.67
CA TYR A 60 0.99 -2.12 -1.68
C TYR A 60 1.79 -1.96 -2.99
N HIS A 61 1.17 -1.52 -4.10
CA HIS A 61 1.85 -1.33 -5.39
C HIS A 61 2.90 -0.21 -5.35
N VAL A 62 2.93 0.60 -4.30
CA VAL A 62 4.03 1.55 -4.05
C VAL A 62 5.41 0.88 -4.07
N ARG A 63 5.50 -0.43 -3.79
CA ARG A 63 6.73 -1.22 -3.85
C ARG A 63 7.38 -1.21 -5.25
N GLU A 64 6.58 -1.06 -6.30
CA GLU A 64 7.03 -1.06 -7.70
C GLU A 64 7.80 0.23 -8.05
N PHE A 65 7.68 1.25 -7.19
CA PHE A 65 8.32 2.55 -7.35
C PHE A 65 9.25 2.84 -6.14
N PRO A 66 10.46 2.25 -6.08
CA PRO A 66 11.38 2.39 -4.94
C PRO A 66 11.69 3.83 -4.53
N ALA A 67 11.80 4.74 -5.50
CA ALA A 67 12.05 6.15 -5.25
C ALA A 67 10.85 6.84 -4.56
N LEU A 68 9.62 6.49 -4.96
CA LEU A 68 8.41 6.98 -4.32
C LEU A 68 8.30 6.43 -2.91
N TYR A 69 8.53 5.14 -2.71
CA TYR A 69 8.51 4.50 -1.39
C TYR A 69 9.47 5.18 -0.40
N ALA A 70 10.71 5.43 -0.84
CA ALA A 70 11.73 6.09 -0.02
C ALA A 70 11.33 7.54 0.32
N ARG A 71 10.82 8.30 -0.66
CA ARG A 71 10.36 9.68 -0.44
C ARG A 71 9.17 9.73 0.52
N LEU A 72 8.20 8.83 0.37
CA LEU A 72 7.05 8.73 1.27
C LEU A 72 7.49 8.39 2.69
N SER A 73 8.36 7.39 2.85
CA SER A 73 8.92 7.02 4.16
C SER A 73 9.63 8.20 4.82
N HIS A 74 10.41 8.95 4.04
CA HIS A 74 11.10 10.14 4.52
C HIS A 74 10.13 11.27 4.93
N LEU A 75 9.15 11.60 4.09
CA LEU A 75 8.16 12.64 4.38
C LEU A 75 7.33 12.29 5.61
N SER A 76 6.86 11.04 5.72
CA SER A 76 6.18 10.54 6.91
C SER A 76 7.05 10.66 8.16
N ARG A 77 8.35 10.35 8.06
CA ARG A 77 9.28 10.51 9.20
C ARG A 77 9.38 11.96 9.64
N VAL A 78 9.60 12.88 8.69
CA VAL A 78 9.75 14.31 8.99
C VAL A 78 8.46 14.84 9.62
N TYR A 79 7.30 14.46 9.09
CA TYR A 79 5.99 14.81 9.65
C TYR A 79 5.85 14.31 11.10
N VAL A 80 6.04 13.01 11.33
CA VAL A 80 5.92 12.39 12.66
C VAL A 80 6.89 13.01 13.64
N THR A 81 8.14 13.24 13.23
CA THR A 81 9.15 13.85 14.09
C THR A 81 8.73 15.27 14.47
N THR A 82 8.32 16.08 13.51
CA THR A 82 7.87 17.47 13.73
C THR A 82 6.68 17.52 14.68
N PHE A 83 5.74 16.59 14.54
CA PHE A 83 4.60 16.42 15.43
C PHE A 83 5.03 16.05 16.85
N CYS A 84 5.88 15.04 17.00
CA CYS A 84 6.36 14.58 18.31
C CYS A 84 7.25 15.61 19.03
N THR A 85 7.97 16.46 18.29
CA THR A 85 8.78 17.55 18.87
C THR A 85 7.97 18.80 19.23
N GLY A 86 6.66 18.82 18.97
CA GLY A 86 5.80 19.98 19.25
C GLY A 86 5.99 21.17 18.29
N ASN A 87 6.64 20.95 17.15
CA ASN A 87 6.85 21.97 16.11
C ASN A 87 5.76 21.94 15.03
N ALA A 88 4.77 21.06 15.18
CA ALA A 88 3.68 20.94 14.23
C ALA A 88 2.61 22.02 14.45
N PRO A 89 1.96 22.50 13.36
CA PRO A 89 0.79 23.36 13.46
C PRO A 89 -0.30 22.74 14.35
N ALA A 90 -1.07 23.57 15.06
CA ALA A 90 -2.10 23.14 16.01
C ALA A 90 -3.19 22.22 15.39
N GLU A 91 -3.41 22.34 14.08
CA GLU A 91 -4.41 21.56 13.33
C GLU A 91 -3.87 20.22 12.81
N SER A 92 -2.59 19.92 13.05
CA SER A 92 -1.96 18.70 12.54
C SER A 92 -2.52 17.47 13.26
N SER A 93 -2.80 16.41 12.50
CA SER A 93 -3.23 15.12 13.05
C SER A 93 -2.26 14.01 12.64
N LEU A 94 -2.01 13.06 13.55
CA LEU A 94 -1.21 11.86 13.23
C LEU A 94 -1.99 10.81 12.45
N GLU A 95 -3.32 10.77 12.57
CA GLU A 95 -4.14 9.67 12.04
C GLU A 95 -3.96 9.49 10.52
N PRO A 96 -3.91 10.54 9.69
CA PRO A 96 -3.64 10.40 8.27
C PRO A 96 -2.29 9.71 7.97
N VAL A 97 -1.23 10.05 8.69
CA VAL A 97 0.09 9.43 8.47
C VAL A 97 0.12 8.00 9.01
N VAL A 98 -0.56 7.73 10.12
CA VAL A 98 -0.74 6.37 10.63
C VAL A 98 -1.48 5.51 9.61
N ALA A 99 -2.54 6.03 8.99
CA ALA A 99 -3.26 5.33 7.92
C ALA A 99 -2.35 5.06 6.72
N LEU A 100 -1.52 6.02 6.30
CA LEU A 100 -0.52 5.82 5.25
C LEU A 100 0.47 4.71 5.59
N ILE A 101 0.99 4.70 6.83
CA ILE A 101 1.92 3.66 7.29
C ILE A 101 1.25 2.28 7.22
N CYS A 102 0.04 2.14 7.74
CA CYS A 102 -0.67 0.87 7.81
C CYS A 102 -1.21 0.37 6.47
N ASN A 103 -1.64 1.27 5.58
CA ASN A 103 -2.32 0.90 4.33
C ASN A 103 -1.39 0.91 3.10
N VAL A 104 -0.21 1.51 3.20
CA VAL A 104 0.69 1.70 2.05
C VAL A 104 2.10 1.22 2.37
N LEU A 105 2.76 1.78 3.40
CA LEU A 105 4.17 1.49 3.67
C LEU A 105 4.37 0.06 4.18
N LEU A 106 3.57 -0.41 5.14
CA LEU A 106 3.67 -1.76 5.68
C LEU A 106 3.25 -2.85 4.67
N PRO A 107 2.13 -2.72 3.93
CA PRO A 107 1.83 -3.63 2.82
C PRO A 107 2.91 -3.68 1.76
N GLY A 108 3.44 -2.52 1.35
CA GLY A 108 4.54 -2.45 0.41
C GLY A 108 5.79 -3.16 0.95
N LEU A 109 6.09 -3.00 2.25
CA LEU A 109 7.22 -3.65 2.92
C LEU A 109 7.10 -5.18 2.88
N SER A 110 5.95 -5.73 3.28
CA SER A 110 5.69 -7.18 3.27
C SER A 110 5.72 -7.77 1.86
N ALA A 111 5.43 -6.97 0.85
CA ALA A 111 5.29 -7.41 -0.53
C ALA A 111 6.59 -7.28 -1.35
N PHE A 112 7.71 -6.76 -0.82
CA PHE A 112 8.97 -6.74 -1.55
C PHE A 112 9.50 -8.16 -1.80
N THR A 113 9.84 -8.47 -3.06
CA THR A 113 10.31 -9.80 -3.50
C THR A 113 11.72 -10.13 -3.05
N ASN A 114 12.59 -9.12 -2.93
CA ASN A 114 13.97 -9.28 -2.48
C ASN A 114 14.09 -8.54 -1.15
N GLY A 115 14.00 -9.27 -0.04
CA GLY A 115 14.05 -8.73 1.32
C GLY A 115 15.07 -7.60 1.43
N ASN A 116 14.57 -6.36 1.56
CA ASN A 116 15.39 -5.17 1.58
C ASN A 116 15.34 -4.57 2.99
N PRO A 117 16.31 -4.90 3.85
CA PRO A 117 16.30 -4.45 5.24
C PRO A 117 16.41 -2.93 5.35
N SER A 118 16.89 -2.23 4.32
CA SER A 118 16.97 -0.77 4.32
C SER A 118 15.58 -0.12 4.34
N TYR A 119 14.57 -0.70 3.69
CA TYR A 119 13.20 -0.16 3.75
C TYR A 119 12.56 -0.44 5.11
N ALA A 120 12.81 -1.60 5.71
CA ALA A 120 12.39 -1.87 7.08
C ALA A 120 12.99 -0.84 8.06
N GLY A 121 14.27 -0.50 7.90
CA GLY A 121 14.93 0.55 8.69
C GLY A 121 14.33 1.94 8.48
N GLN A 122 13.91 2.29 7.26
CA GLN A 122 13.23 3.55 6.98
C GLN A 122 11.85 3.62 7.66
N VAL A 123 11.04 2.57 7.53
CA VAL A 123 9.73 2.48 8.20
C VAL A 123 9.89 2.52 9.72
N TRP A 124 10.87 1.79 10.27
CA TRP A 124 11.20 1.84 11.69
C TRP A 124 11.55 3.26 12.15
N SER A 125 12.39 3.96 11.39
CA SER A 125 12.77 5.35 11.69
C SER A 125 11.57 6.32 11.66
N THR A 126 10.53 6.00 10.92
CA THR A 126 9.27 6.76 10.89
C THR A 126 8.42 6.51 12.13
N ILE A 127 8.33 5.26 12.61
CA ILE A 127 7.48 4.91 13.76
C ILE A 127 8.18 5.04 15.11
N SER A 128 9.52 5.00 15.16
CA SER A 128 10.29 5.07 16.40
C SER A 128 10.06 6.32 17.25
N PRO A 129 9.83 7.53 16.68
CA PRO A 129 9.56 8.73 17.49
C PRO A 129 8.20 8.71 18.19
N LEU A 130 7.25 7.89 17.74
CA LEU A 130 5.92 7.80 18.33
C LEU A 130 5.98 7.19 19.75
N PRO A 131 5.09 7.59 20.67
CA PRO A 131 4.93 6.95 21.97
C PRO A 131 4.68 5.43 21.84
N PHE A 132 5.12 4.67 22.85
CA PHE A 132 5.02 3.21 22.84
C PHE A 132 3.62 2.68 22.53
N ALA A 133 2.59 3.27 23.14
CA ALA A 133 1.19 2.86 22.92
C ALA A 133 0.77 3.01 21.44
N GLN A 134 1.19 4.08 20.76
CA GLN A 134 0.86 4.31 19.35
C GLN A 134 1.61 3.34 18.43
N ARG A 135 2.88 3.03 18.74
CA ARG A 135 3.63 2.02 17.99
C ARG A 135 2.97 0.65 18.08
N PHE A 136 2.50 0.26 19.27
CA PHE A 136 1.80 -1.01 19.46
C PHE A 136 0.46 -1.03 18.72
N ALA A 137 -0.30 0.08 18.76
CA ALA A 137 -1.53 0.21 17.97
C ALA A 137 -1.31 0.05 16.45
N ILE A 138 -0.19 0.56 15.93
CA ILE A 138 0.21 0.33 14.52
C ILE A 138 0.44 -1.15 14.25
N TYR A 139 1.15 -1.85 15.15
CA TYR A 139 1.40 -3.28 15.01
C TYR A 139 0.13 -4.11 15.09
N ASP A 140 -0.76 -3.83 16.03
CA ASP A 140 -2.04 -4.53 16.15
C ASP A 140 -2.91 -4.31 14.91
N ARG A 141 -2.96 -3.06 14.42
CA ARG A 141 -3.66 -2.71 13.19
C ARG A 141 -3.07 -3.42 11.97
N TRP A 142 -1.74 -3.56 11.90
CA TRP A 142 -1.05 -4.22 10.79
C TRP A 142 -1.16 -5.74 10.82
N TYR A 143 -0.96 -6.33 11.99
CA TYR A 143 -1.04 -7.78 12.18
C TYR A 143 -2.47 -8.28 11.94
N GLY A 144 -3.47 -7.44 12.25
CA GLY A 144 -4.88 -7.76 12.20
C GLY A 144 -5.31 -8.50 13.47
N GLY A 145 -6.60 -8.42 13.79
CA GLY A 145 -7.17 -9.25 14.85
C GLY A 145 -7.15 -10.72 14.42
N GLY A 146 -6.33 -11.54 15.09
CA GLY A 146 -6.37 -13.00 14.98
C GLY A 146 -5.25 -13.63 14.14
N VAL A 147 -4.53 -14.54 14.77
CA VAL A 147 -3.35 -15.26 14.28
C VAL A 147 -3.62 -15.94 12.94
N ALA A 148 -2.87 -15.57 11.90
CA ALA A 148 -2.60 -16.28 10.64
C ALA A 148 -3.79 -16.81 9.79
N LYS A 149 -5.04 -16.78 10.26
CA LYS A 149 -6.24 -17.24 9.55
C LYS A 149 -7.35 -16.19 9.53
N GLU A 150 -7.51 -15.42 10.62
CA GLU A 150 -8.60 -14.43 10.74
C GLU A 150 -8.19 -13.05 10.17
N GLY A 151 -6.93 -12.66 10.31
CA GLY A 151 -6.38 -11.44 9.69
C GLY A 151 -6.16 -11.53 8.16
N GLN A 152 -6.38 -12.69 7.54
CA GLN A 152 -6.25 -12.86 6.08
C GLN A 152 -7.34 -12.10 5.29
N GLY A 153 -8.47 -11.79 5.92
CA GLY A 153 -9.60 -11.15 5.25
C GLY A 153 -9.45 -9.64 5.01
N SER A 154 -8.56 -8.95 5.72
CA SER A 154 -8.39 -7.50 5.62
C SER A 154 -7.22 -7.06 4.74
N LYS A 155 -6.27 -7.96 4.45
CA LYS A 155 -5.08 -7.68 3.65
C LYS A 155 -5.28 -8.08 2.19
N HIS A 156 -4.57 -7.40 1.29
CA HIS A 156 -4.55 -7.77 -0.12
C HIS A 156 -3.93 -9.17 -0.31
N ALA A 157 -4.47 -9.98 -1.23
CA ALA A 157 -4.07 -11.38 -1.42
C ALA A 157 -2.56 -11.55 -1.69
N GLU A 158 -1.96 -10.66 -2.49
CA GLU A 158 -0.52 -10.69 -2.76
C GLU A 158 0.34 -10.47 -1.51
N VAL A 159 -0.12 -9.60 -0.61
CA VAL A 159 0.58 -9.34 0.66
C VAL A 159 0.50 -10.57 1.56
N VAL A 160 -0.68 -11.19 1.64
CA VAL A 160 -0.88 -12.44 2.40
C VAL A 160 -0.02 -13.57 1.83
N LEU A 161 0.06 -13.68 0.50
CA LEU A 161 0.91 -14.66 -0.18
C LEU A 161 2.38 -14.43 0.17
N ALA A 162 2.87 -13.20 0.08
CA ALA A 162 4.25 -12.85 0.40
C ALA A 162 4.59 -13.17 1.88
N GLU A 163 3.72 -12.80 2.82
CA GLU A 163 3.86 -13.13 4.24
C GLU A 163 3.86 -14.65 4.49
N THR A 164 2.99 -15.39 3.80
CA THR A 164 2.92 -16.85 3.91
C THR A 164 4.18 -17.52 3.38
N MET A 165 4.70 -17.05 2.24
CA MET A 165 5.95 -17.54 1.66
C MET A 165 7.13 -17.24 2.57
N ALA A 166 7.20 -16.03 3.14
CA ALA A 166 8.23 -15.65 4.11
C ALA A 166 8.18 -16.53 5.37
N LEU A 167 6.99 -16.76 5.93
CA LEU A 167 6.81 -17.65 7.09
C LEU A 167 7.21 -19.09 6.78
N HIS A 168 6.84 -19.60 5.60
CA HIS A 168 7.22 -20.94 5.17
C HIS A 168 8.74 -21.07 5.02
N GLY A 169 9.39 -20.11 4.35
CA GLY A 169 10.84 -20.05 4.20
C GLY A 169 11.56 -19.98 5.54
N ALA A 170 11.11 -19.10 6.44
CA ALA A 170 11.66 -18.99 7.79
C ALA A 170 11.54 -20.29 8.58
N ARG A 171 10.38 -20.96 8.54
CA ARG A 171 10.18 -22.28 9.19
C ARG A 171 11.09 -23.35 8.60
N ALA A 172 11.32 -23.35 7.28
CA ALA A 172 12.19 -24.31 6.63
C ALA A 172 13.66 -24.11 7.05
N GLU A 173 14.14 -22.88 7.12
CA GLU A 173 15.51 -22.58 7.58
C GLU A 173 15.68 -22.84 9.08
N LEU A 174 14.69 -22.51 9.92
CA LEU A 174 14.70 -22.82 11.36
C LEU A 174 14.78 -24.33 11.64
N LYS A 175 14.09 -25.16 10.85
CA LYS A 175 14.17 -26.62 10.97
C LYS A 175 15.56 -27.18 10.61
N ARG A 176 16.35 -26.43 9.84
CA ARG A 176 17.71 -26.82 9.43
C ARG A 176 18.79 -26.21 10.32
N LEU A 177 18.41 -25.39 11.31
CA LEU A 177 19.35 -24.74 12.20
C LEU A 177 20.07 -25.77 13.08
N ALA A 178 21.39 -25.79 12.98
CA ALA A 178 22.30 -26.62 13.76
C ALA A 178 23.53 -25.80 14.17
N LYS A 179 24.27 -26.28 15.17
CA LYS A 179 25.41 -25.54 15.75
C LYS A 179 26.45 -25.18 14.67
N GLU A 180 26.72 -26.11 13.77
CA GLU A 180 27.68 -26.02 12.67
C GLU A 180 27.27 -25.05 11.55
N ASN A 181 25.98 -24.75 11.38
CA ASN A 181 25.50 -23.91 10.27
C ASN A 181 24.86 -22.59 10.71
N THR A 182 24.94 -22.26 12.00
CA THR A 182 24.35 -21.06 12.63
C THR A 182 24.61 -19.78 11.84
N LYS A 183 25.84 -19.55 11.36
CA LYS A 183 26.18 -18.32 10.61
C LYS A 183 25.48 -18.26 9.24
N ALA A 184 25.46 -19.37 8.51
CA ALA A 184 24.86 -19.44 7.18
C ALA A 184 23.33 -19.33 7.25
N VAL A 185 22.70 -20.04 8.18
CA VAL A 185 21.26 -19.95 8.43
C VAL A 185 20.90 -18.57 8.98
N GLY A 186 21.71 -18.00 9.87
CA GLY A 186 21.52 -16.64 10.39
C GLY A 186 21.55 -15.57 9.29
N LEU A 187 22.47 -15.67 8.33
CA LEU A 187 22.51 -14.75 7.18
C LEU A 187 21.28 -14.88 6.27
N LYS A 188 20.71 -16.08 6.14
CA LYS A 188 19.47 -16.28 5.38
C LYS A 188 18.25 -15.76 6.13
N LEU A 189 18.17 -15.96 7.44
CA LEU A 189 17.08 -15.46 8.27
C LEU A 189 17.10 -13.93 8.43
N ALA A 190 18.28 -13.31 8.32
CA ALA A 190 18.42 -11.86 8.36
C ALA A 190 18.01 -11.16 7.05
N ARG A 191 17.79 -11.92 5.97
CA ARG A 191 17.35 -11.42 4.66
C ARG A 191 15.87 -11.66 4.49
#